data_AF-A0AAU9NFN1-F1
#
_entry.id   AF-A0AAU9NFN1-F1
#
_cell.length_a   1.000
_cell.length_b   1.000
_cell.length_c   1.000
_cell.angle_alpha   90.00
_cell.angle_beta   90.00
_cell.angle_gamma   90.00
#
_symmetry.space_group_name_H-M   'P 1'
#
loop_
_entity.id
_entity.type
_entity.pdbx_description
1 polymer ?
#
loop_
_entity_poly.entity_id
_entity_poly.type
_entity_poly.pdbx_seq_one_letter_code
_entity_poly.pdbx_strand_id
1 'polypeptide(L)'
;MASSSRSSNSCSKSKISKSKSTIDKANPCDCGFPSRIWISTTEANPGKKFRVCPNSLMKDPKDKCDFWEWVDEDEDYNQEQE
;
A
#
# COMPACT_ATOMS: atom_id res chain seq x y z
N MET A 1 -15.02 16.86 47.73
CA MET A 1 -14.42 17.38 46.49
C MET A 1 -13.38 16.38 46.01
N ALA A 2 -13.70 15.61 44.97
CA ALA A 2 -12.72 14.84 44.18
C ALA A 2 -13.42 14.40 42.89
N SER A 3 -13.39 15.25 41.87
CA SER A 3 -13.88 14.95 40.54
C SER A 3 -12.79 14.20 39.80
N SER A 4 -12.90 12.88 39.72
CA SER A 4 -11.97 12.05 38.93
C SER A 4 -12.24 12.25 37.45
N SER A 5 -11.46 13.13 36.83
CA SER A 5 -11.44 13.41 35.40
C SER A 5 -11.13 12.14 34.62
N ARG A 6 -12.10 11.68 33.82
CA ARG A 6 -11.94 10.56 32.89
C ARG A 6 -10.96 10.99 31.80
N SER A 7 -9.76 10.42 31.82
CA SER A 7 -8.77 10.58 30.75
C SER A 7 -9.36 10.09 29.43
N SER A 8 -9.75 11.02 28.57
CA SER A 8 -10.14 10.74 27.21
C SER A 8 -8.89 10.31 26.45
N ASN A 9 -8.62 9.01 26.41
CA ASN A 9 -7.68 8.44 25.44
C ASN A 9 -8.24 8.75 24.05
N SER A 10 -7.77 9.84 23.45
CA SER A 10 -7.92 10.05 22.02
C SER A 10 -7.03 9.03 21.34
N CYS A 11 -7.59 7.85 21.05
CA CYS A 11 -7.00 6.96 20.08
C CYS A 11 -7.00 7.74 18.76
N SER A 12 -5.81 8.22 18.39
CA SER A 12 -5.53 8.79 17.08
C SER A 12 -6.22 7.92 16.06
N LYS A 13 -7.10 8.52 15.26
CA LYS A 13 -7.79 7.86 14.15
C LYS A 13 -6.73 7.39 13.17
N SER A 14 -6.16 6.22 13.40
CA SER A 14 -5.44 5.48 12.39
C SER A 14 -6.45 5.33 11.27
N LYS A 15 -6.25 6.03 10.17
CA LYS A 15 -7.02 5.80 8.95
C LYS A 15 -6.61 4.43 8.45
N ILE A 16 -7.19 3.40 9.07
CA ILE A 16 -7.33 2.07 8.51
C ILE A 16 -8.31 2.26 7.35
N SER A 17 -7.76 2.83 6.29
CA SER A 17 -8.39 2.98 5.00
C SER A 17 -8.49 1.56 4.47
N LYS A 18 -9.65 0.96 4.73
CA LYS A 18 -10.28 -0.17 4.04
C LYS A 18 -9.51 -0.51 2.76
N SER A 19 -8.80 -1.64 2.77
CA SER A 19 -7.85 -2.15 1.78
C SER A 19 -8.28 -1.81 0.34
N LYS A 20 -7.92 -0.63 -0.14
CA LYS A 20 -8.02 -0.22 -1.54
C LYS A 20 -6.61 -0.22 -2.05
N SER A 21 -6.28 -1.21 -2.87
CA SER A 21 -5.04 -1.15 -3.63
C SER A 21 -5.05 0.15 -4.45
N THR A 22 -3.96 0.90 -4.36
CA THR A 22 -3.80 2.15 -5.12
C THR A 22 -3.11 1.81 -6.43
N ILE A 23 -3.54 2.45 -7.53
CA ILE A 23 -2.85 2.34 -8.81
C ILE A 23 -1.70 3.35 -8.79
N ASP A 24 -0.49 2.85 -8.97
CA ASP A 24 0.71 3.66 -9.14
C ASP A 24 0.98 3.84 -10.64
N LYS A 25 0.74 5.06 -11.12
CA LYS A 25 1.01 5.45 -12.51
C LYS A 25 2.44 5.92 -12.73
N ALA A 26 3.15 6.32 -11.67
CA ALA A 26 4.51 6.82 -11.76
C ALA A 26 5.49 5.66 -11.94
N ASN A 27 5.20 4.51 -11.32
CA ASN A 27 6.02 3.31 -11.40
C ASN A 27 5.26 2.17 -12.10
N PRO A 28 5.33 2.08 -13.45
CA PRO A 28 4.74 0.98 -14.21
C PRO A 28 5.48 -0.35 -13.99
N CYS A 29 4.79 -1.47 -14.25
CA CYS A 29 5.42 -2.80 -14.35
C CYS A 29 6.37 -2.90 -15.55
N ASP A 30 7.14 -3.99 -15.62
CA ASP A 30 7.93 -4.39 -16.81
C ASP A 30 7.09 -4.51 -18.09
N CYS A 31 5.79 -4.72 -17.93
CA CYS A 31 4.82 -4.81 -19.01
C CYS A 31 4.26 -3.46 -19.50
N GLY A 32 4.70 -2.33 -18.92
CA GLY A 32 4.28 -0.97 -19.30
C GLY A 32 2.90 -0.54 -18.77
N PHE A 33 2.21 -1.39 -18.02
CA PHE A 33 0.96 -1.05 -17.33
C PHE A 33 1.24 -0.45 -15.94
N PRO A 34 0.36 0.42 -15.42
CA PRO A 34 0.54 0.97 -14.08
C PRO A 34 0.47 -0.14 -13.02
N SER A 35 1.40 -0.10 -12.07
CA SER A 35 1.46 -1.09 -11.00
C SER A 35 0.38 -0.83 -9.94
N ARG A 36 0.13 -1.82 -9.08
CA ARG A 36 -0.80 -1.69 -7.96
C ARG A 36 -0.08 -1.86 -6.65
N ILE A 37 -0.23 -0.91 -5.75
CA ILE A 37 0.33 -0.97 -4.40
C ILE A 37 -0.65 -1.69 -3.47
N TRP A 38 -0.12 -2.62 -2.70
CA TRP A 38 -0.80 -3.40 -1.69
C TRP A 38 -0.07 -3.24 -0.35
N ILE A 39 -0.81 -3.43 0.74
CA ILE A 39 -0.24 -3.45 2.08
C ILE A 39 -0.17 -4.90 2.52
N SER A 40 1.02 -5.37 2.85
CA SER A 40 1.25 -6.70 3.39
C SER A 40 0.57 -6.84 4.74
N THR A 41 -0.26 -7.87 4.85
CA THR A 41 -0.94 -8.27 6.09
C THR A 41 -0.31 -9.52 6.69
N THR A 42 0.85 -9.94 6.18
CA THR A 42 1.56 -11.13 6.66
C THR A 42 2.21 -10.86 8.01
N GLU A 43 2.25 -11.86 8.89
CA GLU A 43 2.88 -11.73 10.22
C GLU A 43 4.37 -11.39 10.16
N ALA A 44 5.06 -11.82 9.10
CA ALA A 44 6.47 -11.53 8.88
C ALA A 44 6.73 -10.08 8.42
N ASN A 45 5.77 -9.47 7.70
CA ASN A 45 5.91 -8.12 7.13
C ASN A 45 4.61 -7.31 7.30
N PRO A 46 4.12 -7.08 8.52
CA PRO A 46 2.86 -6.39 8.73
C PRO A 46 3.01 -4.91 8.37
N GLY A 47 2.08 -4.37 7.57
CA GLY A 47 2.03 -2.95 7.22
C GLY A 47 2.98 -2.52 6.10
N LYS A 48 3.90 -3.36 5.64
CA LYS A 48 4.80 -3.02 4.53
C LYS A 48 4.05 -2.90 3.20
N LYS A 49 4.33 -1.86 2.43
CA LYS A 49 3.73 -1.66 1.09
C LYS A 49 4.54 -2.38 0.02
N PHE A 50 3.88 -3.01 -0.94
CA PHE A 50 4.53 -3.64 -2.09
C PHE A 50 3.72 -3.36 -3.36
N ARG A 51 4.39 -3.20 -4.50
CA ARG A 51 3.75 -3.01 -5.81
C ARG A 51 3.81 -4.27 -6.64
N VAL A 52 2.72 -4.57 -7.35
CA VAL A 52 2.59 -5.72 -8.26
C VAL A 52 1.92 -5.35 -9.56
N CYS A 53 2.23 -6.10 -10.62
CA CYS A 53 1.49 -6.00 -11.86
C CYS A 53 0.02 -6.49 -11.69
N PRO A 54 -0.98 -5.79 -12.25
CA PRO A 54 -2.36 -6.29 -12.31
C PRO A 54 -2.51 -7.59 -13.12
N ASN A 55 -1.61 -7.86 -14.07
CA ASN A 55 -1.63 -9.05 -14.92
C ASN A 55 -0.82 -10.23 -14.34
N SER A 56 -0.30 -10.10 -13.12
CA SER A 56 0.50 -11.17 -12.48
C SER A 56 -0.24 -12.49 -12.28
N LEU A 57 -1.58 -12.44 -12.24
CA LEU A 57 -2.45 -13.62 -12.11
C LEU A 57 -3.00 -14.14 -13.44
N MET A 58 -2.57 -13.61 -14.59
CA MET A 58 -3.00 -14.13 -15.88
C MET A 58 -2.51 -15.56 -16.11
N LYS A 59 -3.36 -16.40 -16.72
CA LYS A 59 -3.05 -17.81 -16.99
C LYS A 59 -2.07 -17.97 -18.16
N ASP A 60 -2.13 -17.06 -19.11
CA ASP A 60 -1.29 -17.09 -20.31
C ASP A 60 0.09 -16.51 -20.00
N PRO A 61 1.18 -17.28 -20.18
CA PRO A 61 2.53 -16.82 -19.83
C PRO A 61 3.03 -15.68 -20.71
N LYS A 62 2.39 -15.41 -21.86
CA LYS A 62 2.71 -14.26 -22.71
C LYS A 62 2.20 -12.94 -22.15
N ASP A 63 1.12 -12.98 -21.38
CA ASP A 63 0.47 -11.80 -20.81
C ASP A 63 0.70 -11.66 -19.29
N LYS A 64 1.25 -12.72 -18.68
CA LYS A 64 1.69 -12.73 -17.28
C LYS A 64 2.90 -11.83 -17.11
N CYS A 65 2.84 -10.96 -16.10
CA CYS A 65 3.96 -10.12 -15.68
C CYS A 65 4.26 -10.38 -14.21
N ASP A 66 5.46 -10.86 -13.94
CA ASP A 66 5.94 -11.25 -12.61
C ASP A 66 6.53 -10.10 -11.80
N PHE A 67 6.24 -8.85 -12.21
CA PHE A 67 6.69 -7.65 -11.52
C PHE A 67 6.19 -7.61 -10.08
N TRP A 68 7.13 -7.50 -9.15
CA TRP A 68 6.92 -7.35 -7.72
C TRP A 68 8.07 -6.56 -7.10
N GLU A 69 7.76 -5.57 -6.27
CA GLU A 69 8.76 -4.74 -5.59
C GLU A 69 8.24 -4.19 -4.26
N TRP A 70 9.14 -3.97 -3.30
CA TRP A 70 8.80 -3.24 -2.08
C TRP A 70 8.65 -1.74 -2.37
N VAL A 71 7.70 -1.11 -1.69
CA VAL A 71 7.55 0.35 -1.69
C VAL A 71 8.06 0.82 -0.34
N ASP A 72 9.21 1.50 -0.35
CA ASP A 72 9.78 2.09 0.85
C ASP A 72 8.92 3.28 1.31
N GLU A 73 8.89 3.54 2.62
CA GLU A 73 8.04 4.58 3.21
C GLU A 73 8.37 5.99 2.71
N ASP A 74 9.60 6.20 2.21
CA ASP A 74 10.07 7.46 1.64
C ASP A 74 9.46 7.79 0.26
N GLU A 75 8.91 6.80 -0.47
CA GLU A 75 8.22 7.05 -1.74
C GLU A 75 6.87 7.77 -1.54
N ASP A 76 6.28 7.73 -0.33
CA ASP A 76 5.02 8.41 0.00
C ASP A 76 5.15 9.94 0.03
N TYR A 77 6.37 10.47 0.19
CA TYR A 77 6.65 11.90 0.31
C TYR A 77 6.88 12.61 -1.04
N ASN A 78 6.92 11.88 -2.16
CA ASN A 78 7.20 12.44 -3.49
C ASN A 78 6.01 12.39 -4.46
N GLN A 79 4.76 12.20 -3.99
CA GLN A 79 3.57 12.16 -4.86
C GLN A 79 2.76 13.48 -4.92
N GLU A 80 3.34 14.59 -4.49
CA GLU A 80 2.95 15.95 -4.90
C GLU A 80 4.22 16.63 -5.39
N GLN A 81 4.47 16.69 -6.70
CA GLN A 81 5.14 17.78 -7.43
C GLN A 81 5.26 17.41 -8.92
N GLU A 82 4.16 17.59 -9.67
CA GLU A 82 4.10 18.49 -10.85
C GLU A 82 2.65 18.71 -11.29
#